data_AF-A0A509LEA9-F1
#
_entry.id   AF-A0A509LEA9-F1
#
_cell.length_a   1.000
_cell.length_b   1.000
_cell.length_c   1.000
_cell.angle_alpha   90.00
_cell.angle_beta   90.00
_cell.angle_gamma   90.00
#
_symmetry.space_group_name_H-M   'P 1'
#
loop_
_entity.id
_entity.type
_entity.pdbx_description
1 polymer ?
#
loop_
_entity_poly.entity_id
_entity_poly.type
_entity_poly.pdbx_seq_one_letter_code
_entity_poly.pdbx_strand_id
1 'polypeptide(L)'
;RVRAPVLFPEDFYIDCFRKGCGGILIMSCGEECPYDGAYHALAKRLDNVYKMMKEKEIEIKRLRLTAICTVCNRAFLKEVNDMNTLVQELGPPVLKEN
;
A
#
# COMPACT_ATOMS: atom_id res chain seq x y z
N ARG A 1 12.77 3.00 -6.36
CA ARG A 1 11.93 2.72 -7.55
C ARG A 1 12.09 1.24 -7.90
N VAL A 2 11.00 0.52 -8.18
CA VAL A 2 11.01 -0.90 -8.60
C VAL A 2 10.32 -1.03 -9.95
N ARG A 3 10.51 -2.18 -10.64
CA ARG A 3 9.87 -2.45 -11.93
C ARG A 3 8.37 -2.76 -11.81
N ALA A 4 7.99 -3.50 -10.77
CA ALA A 4 6.61 -3.79 -10.44
C ALA A 4 6.46 -3.94 -8.91
N PRO A 5 5.36 -3.44 -8.31
CA PRO A 5 5.13 -3.57 -6.88
C PRO A 5 4.93 -5.01 -6.41
N VAL A 6 4.58 -5.93 -7.32
CA VAL A 6 4.50 -7.38 -7.06
C VAL A 6 5.85 -8.02 -6.73
N LEU A 7 6.94 -7.28 -6.68
CA LEU A 7 8.23 -7.80 -6.20
C LEU A 7 8.36 -7.76 -4.68
N PHE A 8 7.52 -6.98 -3.98
CA PHE A 8 7.57 -6.91 -2.52
C PHE A 8 6.84 -8.10 -1.88
N PRO A 9 7.47 -8.84 -0.96
CA PRO A 9 6.82 -9.90 -0.20
C PRO A 9 5.77 -9.33 0.78
N GLU A 10 4.91 -10.18 1.33
CA GLU A 10 3.85 -9.75 2.26
C GLU A 10 4.42 -9.10 3.53
N ASP A 11 5.48 -9.69 4.09
CA ASP A 11 6.16 -9.20 5.29
C ASP A 11 6.74 -7.79 5.12
N PHE A 12 7.08 -7.39 3.88
CA PHE A 12 7.58 -6.04 3.61
C PHE A 12 6.62 -4.97 4.11
N TYR A 13 5.31 -5.15 3.90
CA TYR A 13 4.30 -4.16 4.28
C TYR A 13 4.17 -4.06 5.80
N ILE A 14 4.19 -5.20 6.49
CA ILE A 14 4.13 -5.23 7.95
C ILE A 14 5.39 -4.62 8.56
N ASP A 15 6.56 -4.92 7.99
CA ASP A 15 7.83 -4.34 8.40
C ASP A 15 7.90 -2.83 8.23
N CYS A 16 7.28 -2.28 7.19
CA CYS A 16 7.14 -0.84 7.03
C CYS A 16 6.37 -0.23 8.20
N PHE A 17 5.23 -0.80 8.59
CA PHE A 17 4.47 -0.32 9.74
C PHE A 17 5.26 -0.46 11.04
N ARG A 18 5.97 -1.58 11.24
CA ARG A 18 6.85 -1.80 12.40
C ARG A 18 7.98 -0.75 12.51
N LYS A 19 8.48 -0.27 11.37
CA LYS A 19 9.50 0.79 11.30
C LYS A 19 8.93 2.21 11.46
N GLY A 20 7.62 2.34 11.66
CA GLY A 20 6.96 3.63 11.87
C GLY A 20 6.41 4.29 10.60
N CYS A 21 6.31 3.59 9.47
CA CYS A 21 5.63 4.14 8.29
C CYS A 21 4.14 4.38 8.59
N GLY A 22 3.69 5.63 8.59
CA GLY A 22 2.30 5.98 8.89
C GLY A 22 1.28 5.47 7.87
N GLY A 23 1.69 5.34 6.59
CA GLY A 23 0.86 4.86 5.51
C GLY A 23 1.69 4.44 4.29
N ILE A 24 1.12 3.58 3.45
CA ILE A 24 1.73 3.01 2.25
C ILE A 24 0.77 3.24 1.07
N LEU A 25 1.26 3.93 0.04
CA LEU A 25 0.58 4.08 -1.25
C LEU A 25 1.28 3.20 -2.28
N ILE A 26 0.53 2.25 -2.84
CA ILE A 26 0.96 1.44 -3.98
C ILE A 26 0.31 2.04 -5.22
N MET A 27 1.14 2.62 -6.08
CA MET A 27 0.69 3.21 -7.34
C MET A 27 1.16 2.33 -8.49
N SER A 28 0.21 1.75 -9.23
CA SER A 28 0.48 0.84 -10.36
C SER A 28 -0.30 1.27 -11.60
N CYS A 29 0.10 0.81 -12.78
CA CYS A 29 -0.64 1.04 -14.03
C CYS A 29 -1.97 0.26 -14.14
N GLY A 30 -2.45 -0.35 -13.04
CA GLY A 30 -3.67 -1.18 -13.07
C GLY A 30 -3.55 -2.39 -13.99
N GLU A 31 -4.62 -2.68 -14.74
CA GLU A 31 -4.66 -3.75 -15.74
C GLU A 31 -3.77 -3.48 -16.96
N GLU A 32 -3.36 -2.23 -17.19
CA GLU A 32 -2.40 -1.84 -18.24
C GLU A 32 -0.95 -2.14 -17.83
N CYS A 33 -0.75 -3.07 -16.90
CA CYS A 33 0.58 -3.48 -16.46
C CYS A 33 1.33 -4.14 -17.62
N PRO A 34 2.55 -3.69 -17.97
CA PRO A 34 3.33 -4.30 -19.06
C PRO A 34 3.86 -5.69 -18.71
N TYR A 35 3.67 -6.14 -17.46
CA TYR A 35 4.09 -7.46 -16.99
C TYR A 35 2.84 -8.32 -16.80
N ASP A 36 2.69 -9.35 -17.63
CA ASP A 36 1.54 -10.24 -17.61
C ASP A 36 1.35 -10.90 -16.23
N GLY A 37 0.09 -10.97 -15.78
CA GLY A 37 -0.30 -11.50 -14.47
C GLY A 37 0.17 -10.72 -13.23
N ALA A 38 1.04 -9.71 -13.37
CA ALA A 38 1.65 -9.03 -12.23
C ALA A 38 0.64 -8.27 -11.36
N TYR A 39 -0.34 -7.62 -11.97
CA TYR A 39 -1.39 -6.90 -11.23
C TYR A 39 -2.30 -7.84 -10.45
N HIS A 40 -2.71 -8.97 -11.05
CA HIS A 40 -3.51 -9.99 -10.40
C HIS A 40 -2.76 -10.66 -9.24
N ALA A 41 -1.48 -10.98 -9.43
CA ALA A 41 -0.63 -11.53 -8.39
C ALA A 41 -0.41 -10.53 -7.24
N LEU A 42 -0.28 -9.23 -7.55
CA LEU A 42 -0.23 -8.18 -6.54
C LEU A 42 -1.54 -8.09 -5.74
N ALA A 43 -2.70 -8.06 -6.41
CA ALA A 43 -3.99 -8.00 -5.74
C ALA A 43 -4.17 -9.16 -4.75
N LYS A 44 -3.88 -10.39 -5.19
CA LYS A 44 -3.91 -11.58 -4.33
C LYS A 44 -2.95 -11.47 -3.13
N ARG A 45 -1.77 -10.88 -3.33
CA ARG A 45 -0.82 -10.65 -2.23
C ARG A 45 -1.37 -9.63 -1.24
N LEU A 46 -1.96 -8.54 -1.72
CA LEU A 46 -2.54 -7.53 -0.85
C LEU A 46 -3.72 -8.07 -0.04
N ASP A 47 -4.51 -9.01 -0.58
CA ASP A 47 -5.55 -9.70 0.20
C ASP A 47 -5.00 -10.39 1.44
N ASN A 48 -3.82 -11.02 1.34
CA ASN A 48 -3.14 -11.62 2.49
C ASN A 48 -2.56 -10.56 3.43
N VAL A 49 -1.96 -9.50 2.89
CA VAL A 49 -1.47 -8.37 3.69
C VAL A 49 -2.61 -7.75 4.51
N TYR A 50 -3.80 -7.57 3.94
CA TYR A 50 -4.96 -7.07 4.68
C TYR A 50 -5.40 -8.01 5.81
N LYS A 51 -5.25 -9.34 5.66
CA LYS A 51 -5.49 -10.29 6.75
C LYS A 51 -4.46 -10.12 7.86
N MET A 52 -3.17 -10.07 7.50
CA MET A 52 -2.07 -9.85 8.46
C MET A 52 -2.22 -8.51 9.19
N MET A 53 -2.65 -7.44 8.50
CA MET A 53 -2.91 -6.14 9.11
C MET A 53 -4.04 -6.23 10.15
N LYS A 54 -5.14 -6.93 9.84
CA LYS A 54 -6.24 -7.15 10.78
C LYS A 54 -5.80 -7.94 12.01
N GLU A 55 -5.03 -9.01 11.82
CA GLU A 55 -4.48 -9.84 12.90
C GLU A 55 -3.57 -9.04 13.85
N LYS A 56 -2.86 -8.04 13.32
CA LYS A 56 -1.94 -7.17 14.08
C LYS A 56 -2.58 -5.85 14.53
N GLU A 57 -3.89 -5.71 14.37
CA GLU A 57 -4.67 -4.50 14.68
C GLU A 57 -4.16 -3.22 13.98
N ILE A 58 -3.57 -3.38 12.80
CA ILE A 58 -3.16 -2.26 11.95
C ILE A 58 -4.37 -1.77 11.17
N GLU A 59 -4.65 -0.47 11.25
CA GLU A 59 -5.72 0.17 10.48
C GLU A 59 -5.50 -0.04 8.97
N ILE A 60 -6.45 -0.73 8.32
CA ILE A 60 -6.37 -1.12 6.90
C ILE A 60 -6.29 0.09 5.97
N LYS A 61 -6.87 1.23 6.36
CA LYS A 61 -6.84 2.47 5.56
C LYS A 61 -5.41 3.00 5.35
N ARG A 62 -4.45 2.57 6.17
CA ARG A 62 -3.02 2.92 6.04
C ARG A 62 -2.36 2.29 4.81
N LEU A 63 -2.99 1.33 4.15
CA LEU A 63 -2.52 0.74 2.90
C LEU A 63 -3.52 1.01 1.78
N ARG A 64 -3.08 1.59 0.66
CA ARG A 64 -3.93 1.79 -0.52
C ARG A 64 -3.23 1.36 -1.80
N LEU A 65 -3.97 0.67 -2.66
CA LEU A 65 -3.60 0.40 -4.05
C LEU A 65 -4.42 1.31 -4.96
N THR A 66 -3.75 2.16 -5.73
CA THR A 66 -4.40 3.06 -6.69
C THR A 66 -3.80 2.88 -8.07
N ALA A 67 -4.66 2.84 -9.09
CA ALA A 67 -4.23 2.88 -10.48
C ALA A 67 -3.87 4.32 -10.88
N ILE A 68 -2.58 4.63 -10.98
CA ILE A 68 -2.07 5.95 -11.37
C ILE A 68 -1.05 5.76 -12.49
N CYS A 69 -1.31 6.40 -13.62
CA CYS A 69 -0.43 6.45 -14.78
C CYS A 69 0.62 7.56 -14.67
N THR A 70 1.59 7.59 -15.60
CA THR A 70 2.65 8.61 -15.63
C THR A 70 2.16 10.03 -15.91
N VAL A 71 0.96 10.19 -16.49
CA VAL A 71 0.36 11.51 -16.80
C VAL A 71 -0.71 11.94 -15.79
N CYS A 72 -0.99 11.10 -14.79
CA CYS A 72 -2.10 11.23 -13.88
C CYS A 72 -1.79 12.17 -12.68
N ASN A 73 -1.19 13.35 -12.93
CA ASN A 73 -0.66 14.25 -11.89
C ASN A 73 -1.70 14.68 -10.84
N ARG A 74 -2.92 15.04 -11.26
CA ARG A 74 -3.98 15.45 -10.33
C ARG A 74 -4.41 14.32 -9.40
N ALA A 75 -4.54 13.10 -9.94
CA ALA A 75 -4.88 11.93 -9.15
C ALA A 75 -3.75 11.58 -8.17
N PHE A 76 -2.50 11.66 -8.62
CA PHE A 76 -1.32 11.50 -7.76
C PHE A 76 -1.33 12.44 -6.56
N LEU A 77 -1.48 13.75 -6.81
CA LEU A 77 -1.51 14.75 -5.75
C LEU A 77 -2.65 14.52 -4.77
N LYS A 78 -3.83 14.13 -5.27
CA LYS A 78 -4.97 13.79 -4.43
C LYS A 78 -4.67 12.63 -3.50
N GLU A 79 -4.17 11.50 -4.01
CA GLU A 79 -3.86 10.33 -3.18
C GLU A 79 -2.80 10.62 -2.11
N VAL A 80 -1.78 11.42 -2.46
CA VAL A 80 -0.74 11.85 -1.51
C VAL A 80 -1.35 12.73 -0.42
N ASN A 81 -2.16 13.72 -0.77
CA ASN A 81 -2.81 14.60 0.19
C ASN A 81 -3.78 13.84 1.10
N ASP A 82 -4.60 12.96 0.53
CA ASP A 82 -5.56 12.16 1.29
C ASP A 82 -4.86 11.21 2.28
N MET A 83 -3.73 10.61 1.87
CA MET A 83 -2.94 9.78 2.77
C MET A 83 -2.26 10.62 3.87
N ASN A 84 -1.76 11.82 3.54
CA ASN A 84 -1.18 12.71 4.55
C ASN A 84 -2.21 13.11 5.62
N THR A 85 -3.42 13.50 5.21
CA THR A 85 -4.52 13.81 6.13
C THR A 85 -4.84 12.60 7.00
N LEU A 86 -4.99 11.41 6.39
CA LEU A 86 -5.27 10.18 7.12
C LEU A 86 -4.18 9.87 8.16
N VAL A 87 -2.91 9.98 7.80
CA VAL A 87 -1.80 9.69 8.73
C VAL A 87 -1.75 10.69 9.87
N GLN A 88 -2.08 11.96 9.63
CA GLN A 88 -2.20 12.98 10.68
C GLN A 88 -3.34 12.66 11.65
N GLU A 89 -4.50 12.23 11.14
CA GLU A 89 -5.66 11.85 11.95
C GLU A 89 -5.44 10.58 12.78
N LEU A 90 -4.80 9.56 12.19
CA LEU A 90 -4.57 8.27 12.84
C LEU A 90 -3.31 8.25 13.73
N GLY A 91 -2.41 9.22 13.58
CA GLY A 91 -1.12 9.24 14.28
C GLY A 91 -0.19 8.07 13.86
N PRO A 92 0.89 7.83 14.63
CA PRO A 92 1.85 6.77 14.35
C PRO A 92 1.19 5.37 14.38
N PRO A 93 1.66 4.40 13.58
CA PRO A 93 1.13 3.04 13.61
C PRO A 93 1.46 2.38 14.95
N VAL A 94 0.46 1.74 15.56
CA VAL A 94 0.63 0.89 16.74
C VAL A 94 0.41 -0.54 16.29
N LEU A 95 1.36 -1.43 16.56
CA LEU A 95 1.26 -2.85 16.24
C LEU A 95 1.19 -3.61 17.56
N LYS A 96 0.28 -4.59 17.68
CA LYS A 96 0.44 -5.62 18.70
C LYS A 96 1.55 -6.57 18.29
N GLU A 97 2.66 -6.50 19.01
CA GLU A 97 3.66 -7.57 19.01
C GLU A 97 3.15 -8.66 19.96
N ASN A 98 2.99 -9.88 19.44
CA ASN A 98 2.74 -11.09 20.24
C ASN A 98 4.07 -11.65 20.75
#